data_AF-A0A662PWA1-F1
#
_entry.id   AF-A0A662PWA1-F1
#
_cell.length_a   1.000
_cell.length_b   1.000
_cell.length_c   1.000
_cell.angle_alpha   90.00
_cell.angle_beta   90.00
_cell.angle_gamma   90.00
#
_symmetry.space_group_name_H-M   'P 1'
#
loop_
_entity.id
_entity.type
_entity.pdbx_description
1 polymer ?
#
loop_
_entity_poly.entity_id
_entity_poly.type
_entity_poly.pdbx_seq_one_letter_code
_entity_poly.pdbx_strand_id
1 'polypeptide(L)' 'TIKSIEEAEEEVRKLNERVNIASKLYGKKPLLTVLAIGNAPEETINHLKKLTSKHGIKLIIGRELKEIF' A
#
# COMPACT_ATOMS: atom_id res chain seq x y z
N THR A 1 -4.83 -9.50 3.90
CA THR A 1 -4.83 -8.78 5.19
C THR A 1 -3.40 -8.54 5.59
N ILE A 2 -3.05 -7.32 5.98
CA ILE A 2 -1.73 -6.99 6.52
C ILE A 2 -1.84 -7.03 8.04
N LYS A 3 -0.94 -7.74 8.71
CA LYS A 3 -1.05 -8.04 10.15
C LYS A 3 -0.14 -7.19 11.02
N SER A 4 0.91 -6.59 10.45
CA SER A 4 1.89 -5.80 11.23
C SER A 4 2.45 -4.62 10.44
N ILE A 5 3.18 -3.76 11.14
CA ILE A 5 3.91 -2.63 10.53
C ILE A 5 5.01 -3.14 9.59
N GLU A 6 5.71 -4.22 9.97
CA GLU A 6 6.76 -4.81 9.15
C GLU A 6 6.20 -5.35 7.82
N GLU A 7 5.05 -6.04 7.86
CA GLU A 7 4.36 -6.47 6.64
C GLU A 7 3.93 -5.26 5.79
N ALA A 8 3.47 -4.17 6.42
CA ALA A 8 3.10 -2.94 5.71
C ALA A 8 4.30 -2.29 5.00
N GLU A 9 5.44 -2.18 5.68
CA GLU A 9 6.68 -1.65 5.12
C GLU A 9 7.17 -2.51 3.95
N GLU A 10 7.12 -3.83 4.10
CA GLU A 10 7.53 -4.80 3.08
C GLU A 10 6.66 -4.71 1.82
N GLU A 11 5.34 -4.57 1.96
CA GLU A 11 4.45 -4.41 0.81
C GLU A 11 4.68 -3.08 0.07
N VAL A 12 4.95 -1.99 0.79
CA VAL A 12 5.32 -0.71 0.15
C VAL A 12 6.67 -0.82 -0.55
N ARG A 13 7.65 -1.52 0.05
CA ARG A 13 8.97 -1.76 -0.56
C ARG A 13 8.84 -2.51 -1.88
N LYS A 14 8.13 -3.64 -1.90
CA LYS A 14 7.85 -4.42 -3.13
C LYS A 14 7.18 -3.58 -4.21
N LEU A 15 6.22 -2.74 -3.83
CA LEU A 15 5.53 -1.87 -4.78
C LEU A 15 6.48 -0.82 -5.39
N ASN A 16 7.32 -0.19 -4.58
CA ASN A 16 8.34 0.75 -5.06
C ASN A 16 9.35 0.10 -6.01
N GLU A 17 9.77 -1.14 -5.73
CA GLU A 17 10.64 -1.90 -6.63
C GLU A 17 10.00 -2.12 -8.00
N ARG A 18 8.71 -2.50 -8.02
CA ARG A 18 7.94 -2.65 -9.26
C ARG A 18 7.79 -1.33 -10.01
N VAL A 19 7.55 -0.22 -9.30
CA VAL A 19 7.51 1.13 -9.88
C VAL A 19 8.85 1.49 -10.52
N ASN A 20 9.97 1.16 -9.88
CA ASN A 20 11.30 1.42 -10.42
C ASN A 20 11.56 0.61 -11.70
N ILE A 21 11.22 -0.68 -11.70
CA ILE A 21 11.34 -1.56 -12.88
C ILE A 21 10.49 -1.02 -14.03
N ALA A 22 9.21 -0.71 -13.77
CA ALA A 22 8.32 -0.14 -14.77
C ALA A 22 8.85 1.19 -15.33
N SER A 23 9.38 2.06 -14.45
CA SER A 23 9.93 3.35 -14.87
C SER A 23 11.10 3.21 -15.83
N LYS A 24 11.99 2.23 -15.58
CA LYS A 24 13.12 1.92 -16.46
C LYS A 24 12.66 1.33 -17.79
N LEU A 25 11.71 0.39 -17.77
CA LEU A 25 11.20 -0.27 -18.98
C LEU A 25 10.48 0.69 -19.93
N TYR A 26 9.69 1.61 -19.39
CA TYR A 26 8.87 2.52 -20.19
C TYR A 26 9.49 3.92 -20.37
N GLY A 27 10.67 4.18 -19.77
CA GLY A 27 11.36 5.47 -19.83
C GLY A 27 10.61 6.63 -19.15
N LYS A 28 9.59 6.33 -18.33
CA LYS A 28 8.76 7.32 -17.64
C LYS A 28 8.17 6.74 -16.36
N LYS A 29 7.94 7.59 -15.36
CA LYS A 29 7.29 7.16 -14.11
C LYS A 29 5.80 6.84 -14.34
N PRO A 30 5.22 5.89 -13.59
CA PRO A 30 3.77 5.70 -13.56
C PRO A 30 3.05 7.00 -13.21
N LEU A 31 1.93 7.27 -13.88
CA LEU A 31 1.07 8.41 -13.57
C LEU A 31 0.40 8.25 -12.19
N LEU A 32 0.04 7.02 -11.83
CA LEU A 32 -0.60 6.68 -10.57
C LEU A 32 -0.05 5.34 -10.06
N THR A 33 0.31 5.31 -8.78
CA THR A 33 0.68 4.09 -8.06
C THR A 33 -0.35 3.85 -6.97
N VAL A 34 -0.91 2.64 -6.92
CA VAL A 34 -1.96 2.28 -5.96
C VAL A 34 -1.51 1.08 -5.14
N LEU A 35 -1.70 1.16 -3.82
CA LEU A 35 -1.64 0.02 -2.92
C LEU A 35 -3.06 -0.27 -2.43
N ALA A 36 -3.61 -1.43 -2.79
CA ALA A 36 -4.93 -1.86 -2.33
C ALA A 36 -4.76 -3.01 -1.33
N ILE A 37 -5.38 -2.88 -0.16
CA ILE A 37 -5.33 -3.89 0.91
C ILE A 37 -6.74 -4.27 1.35
N GLY A 38 -6.93 -5.50 1.82
CA GLY A 38 -8.22 -5.98 2.33
C GLY A 38 -8.61 -5.36 3.68
N ASN A 39 -7.85 -5.67 4.73
CA ASN A 39 -7.98 -5.10 6.08
C ASN A 39 -6.60 -5.13 6.77
N ALA A 40 -6.43 -4.34 7.82
CA ALA A 40 -5.27 -4.34 8.71
C ALA A 40 -5.64 -3.75 10.08
N PRO A 41 -4.87 -4.03 11.16
CA PRO A 41 -5.03 -3.33 12.44
C PRO A 41 -4.96 -1.80 12.27
N GLU A 42 -5.66 -1.07 13.14
CA GLU A 42 -5.74 0.40 13.03
C GLU A 42 -4.36 1.08 13.05
N GLU A 43 -3.46 0.61 13.91
CA GLU A 43 -2.08 1.09 13.98
C GLU A 43 -1.35 0.89 12.64
N THR A 44 -1.48 -0.30 12.03
CA THR A 44 -0.93 -0.62 10.72
C THR A 44 -1.54 0.25 9.62
N ILE A 45 -2.84 0.51 9.65
CA ILE A 45 -3.52 1.44 8.73
C ILE A 45 -2.93 2.84 8.85
N ASN A 46 -2.75 3.33 10.07
CA ASN A 46 -2.23 4.67 10.31
C ASN A 46 -0.75 4.78 9.87
N HIS A 47 0.03 3.73 10.08
CA HIS A 47 1.39 3.63 9.54
C HIS A 47 1.37 3.65 8.00
N LEU A 48 0.54 2.82 7.36
CA LEU A 48 0.41 2.76 5.90
C LEU A 48 0.02 4.11 5.30
N LYS A 49 -0.96 4.82 5.88
CA LYS A 49 -1.35 6.17 5.41
C LYS A 49 -0.16 7.13 5.37
N LYS A 50 0.66 7.14 6.42
CA LYS A 50 1.86 7.98 6.49
C LYS A 50 2.90 7.55 5.45
N LEU A 51 3.16 6.25 5.38
CA LEU A 51 4.16 5.67 4.50
C LEU A 51 3.80 5.88 3.02
N THR A 52 2.59 5.50 2.60
CA THR A 52 2.15 5.67 1.22
C THR A 52 2.10 7.13 0.79
N SER A 53 1.70 8.05 1.67
CA SER A 53 1.72 9.49 1.38
C SER A 53 3.13 10.00 1.08
N LYS A 54 4.16 9.54 1.82
CA LYS A 54 5.56 9.91 1.56
C LYS A 54 6.06 9.44 0.19
N HIS A 55 5.53 8.31 -0.30
CA HIS A 55 5.93 7.71 -1.57
C HIS A 55 5.04 8.12 -2.77
N GLY A 56 4.03 8.99 -2.57
CA GLY A 56 3.07 9.34 -3.62
C GLY A 56 2.20 8.15 -4.06
N ILE A 57 1.97 7.20 -3.16
CA ILE A 57 1.15 6.00 -3.39
C ILE A 57 -0.27 6.28 -2.87
N LYS A 58 -1.27 6.03 -3.71
CA LYS A 58 -2.67 6.06 -3.31
C LYS A 58 -3.02 4.77 -2.57
N LEU A 59 -3.39 4.88 -1.30
CA LEU A 59 -3.82 3.75 -0.49
C LEU A 59 -5.33 3.54 -0.62
N ILE A 60 -5.74 2.30 -0.93
CA ILE A 60 -7.13 1.84 -0.91
C ILE A 60 -7.24 0.75 0.15
N ILE A 61 -8.19 0.91 1.08
CA ILE A 61 -8.39 -0.01 2.20
C ILE A 61 -9.81 -0.54 2.09
N GLY A 62 -9.93 -1.86 1.95
CA GLY A 62 -11.21 -2.55 2.07
C GLY A 62 -11.76 -2.46 3.50
N ARG A 63 -13.00 -2.88 3.69
CA ARG A 63 -13.61 -3.05 5.00
C ARG A 63 -14.15 -4.46 5.05
N GLU A 64 -13.78 -5.23 6.06
CA GLU A 64 -14.53 -6.46 6.36
C GLU A 64 -15.93 -6.06 6.83
N LEU A 65 -16.94 -6.65 6.21
CA LEU A 65 -18.31 -6.56 6.71
C LEU A 65 -18.37 -7.37 8.00
N LYS A 66 -18.65 -6.71 9.12
CA LYS A 66 -18.99 -7.41 10.36
C LYS A 66 -20.48 -7.71 10.31
N GLU A 67 -20.86 -8.99 10.30
CA GLU A 67 -22.24 -9.37 10.62
C GLU A 67 -22.48 -9.03 12.09
N ILE A 68 -23.50 -8.21 12.34
CA ILE A 68 -23.97 -7.88 13.69
C ILE A 68 -25.12 -8.85 13.95
N PHE A 69 -24.87 -9.93 14.68
CA PHE A 69 -25.90 -10.81 15.22
C PHE A 69 -26.24 -10.39 16.66
#